data_AF-A0A1X7R9F7-F1
#
_entry.id   AF-A0A1X7R9F7-F1
#
_cell.length_a   1.000
_cell.length_b   1.000
_cell.length_c   1.000
_cell.angle_alpha   90.00
_cell.angle_beta   90.00
_cell.angle_gamma   90.00
#
_symmetry.space_group_name_H-M   'P 1'
#
loop_
_entity.id
_entity.type
_entity.pdbx_description
1 polymer ?
#
loop_
_entity_poly.entity_id
_entity_poly.type
_entity_poly.pdbx_seq_one_letter_code
_entity_poly.pdbx_strand_id
1 'polypeptide(L)'
;MDAHTTIDSFLKGLLTTNILSLTDFQNLIKNDHRFNQLSDDSIEKFYNLYKAKDITYGNDLRRNINQLVEPLRETNLEDLKQNQSNSSYSLEDMIIGLYKVGALLETRTNVINGRIEEEIEVLKGFYKVAGVDSNSIPSNRNILQMLENYRCILEELDDKDTQQQVD
;
A
#
# COMPACT_ATOMS: atom_id res chain seq x y z
N MET A 1 -12.70 9.12 21.55
CA MET A 1 -13.92 8.49 22.08
C MET A 1 -14.19 7.26 21.25
N ASP A 2 -14.42 6.12 21.89
CA ASP A 2 -14.68 4.86 21.19
C ASP A 2 -16.14 4.80 20.65
N ALA A 3 -16.34 4.12 19.53
CA ALA A 3 -17.63 4.01 18.86
C ALA A 3 -18.67 3.32 19.76
N HIS A 4 -18.26 2.29 20.50
CA HIS A 4 -19.13 1.63 21.47
C HIS A 4 -19.56 2.57 22.60
N THR A 5 -18.66 3.42 23.10
CA THR A 5 -18.98 4.39 24.15
C THR A 5 -20.01 5.43 23.67
N THR A 6 -19.92 5.81 22.40
CA THR A 6 -20.84 6.78 21.77
C THR A 6 -22.22 6.17 21.59
N ILE A 7 -22.28 4.94 21.06
CA ILE A 7 -23.52 4.19 20.89
C ILE A 7 -24.19 3.94 22.24
N ASP A 8 -23.43 3.57 23.26
CA ASP A 8 -23.94 3.36 24.61
C ASP A 8 -24.54 4.61 25.22
N SER A 9 -23.91 5.76 24.98
CA SER A 9 -24.41 7.04 25.45
C SER A 9 -25.70 7.42 24.73
N PHE A 10 -25.78 7.16 23.42
CA PHE A 10 -26.99 7.36 22.63
C PHE A 10 -28.15 6.46 23.08
N LEU A 11 -27.90 5.15 23.26
CA LEU A 11 -28.89 4.20 23.74
C LEU A 11 -29.41 4.58 25.13
N LYS A 12 -28.53 5.01 26.04
CA LYS A 12 -28.93 5.47 27.37
C LYS A 12 -29.87 6.68 27.31
N GLY A 13 -29.64 7.61 26.37
CA GLY A 13 -30.50 8.77 26.16
C GLY A 13 -31.83 8.47 25.47
N LEU A 14 -32.02 7.27 24.93
CA LEU A 14 -33.24 6.87 24.22
C LEU A 14 -34.25 6.16 25.14
N LEU A 15 -33.78 5.63 26.27
CA LEU A 15 -34.61 4.90 27.23
C LEU A 15 -35.38 5.86 28.13
N THR A 16 -36.71 5.76 28.08
CA THR A 16 -37.65 6.62 28.81
C THR A 16 -37.36 6.63 30.32
N THR A 17 -37.02 5.49 30.91
CA THR A 17 -36.73 5.35 32.33
C THR A 17 -35.35 5.84 32.77
N ASN A 18 -34.46 6.18 31.82
CA ASN A 18 -33.23 6.91 32.13
C ASN A 18 -33.43 8.43 32.12
N ILE A 19 -34.47 8.90 31.43
CA ILE A 19 -34.81 10.33 31.33
C ILE A 19 -35.80 10.73 32.42
N LEU A 20 -36.75 9.84 32.73
CA LEU A 20 -37.85 10.09 33.65
C LEU A 20 -37.64 9.31 34.93
N SER A 21 -37.39 10.00 36.05
CA SER A 21 -37.29 9.35 37.35
C SER A 21 -38.66 8.83 37.82
N LEU A 22 -38.67 7.90 38.78
CA LEU A 22 -39.91 7.41 39.40
C LEU A 22 -40.74 8.57 39.96
N THR A 23 -40.09 9.55 40.58
CA THR A 23 -40.76 10.72 41.16
C THR A 23 -41.39 11.59 40.08
N ASP A 24 -40.70 11.82 38.97
CA ASP A 24 -41.23 12.59 37.84
C ASP A 24 -42.41 11.85 37.17
N PHE A 25 -42.30 10.53 37.04
CA PHE A 25 -43.37 9.68 36.52
C PHE A 25 -44.62 9.69 37.41
N GLN A 26 -44.44 9.60 38.73
CA GLN A 26 -45.54 9.70 39.71
C GLN A 26 -46.23 11.07 39.63
N ASN A 27 -45.45 12.15 39.56
CA ASN A 27 -45.99 13.50 39.42
C ASN A 27 -46.77 13.67 38.10
N LEU A 28 -46.26 13.14 37.00
CA LEU A 28 -46.94 13.17 35.70
C LEU A 28 -48.30 12.46 35.72
N ILE A 29 -48.36 11.28 36.37
CA ILE A 29 -49.61 10.50 36.45
C ILE A 29 -50.62 11.15 37.40
N LYS A 30 -50.18 11.64 38.55
CA LYS A 30 -51.07 12.31 39.52
C LYS A 30 -51.62 13.65 39.01
N ASN A 31 -50.89 14.34 38.12
CA ASN A 31 -51.36 15.56 37.49
C ASN A 31 -52.44 15.32 36.42
N ASP A 32 -52.64 14.08 35.98
CA ASP A 32 -53.73 13.71 35.06
C ASP A 32 -54.98 13.30 35.88
N HIS A 33 -56.05 14.09 35.74
CA HIS A 33 -57.32 13.87 36.45
C HIS A 33 -57.92 12.47 36.23
N ARG A 34 -57.54 11.75 35.16
CA ARG A 34 -58.00 10.38 34.88
C ARG A 34 -57.37 9.34 35.79
N PHE A 35 -56.21 9.64 36.36
CA PHE A 35 -55.39 8.69 37.12
C PHE A 35 -55.20 9.09 38.59
N ASN A 36 -55.86 10.15 39.03
CA ASN A 36 -55.73 10.73 40.37
C ASN A 36 -56.17 9.80 41.53
N GLN A 37 -56.82 8.68 41.22
CA GLN A 37 -57.24 7.66 42.19
C GLN A 37 -56.28 6.47 42.30
N LEU A 38 -55.23 6.39 41.46
CA LEU A 38 -54.24 5.31 41.54
C LEU A 38 -53.37 5.49 42.79
N SER A 39 -53.16 4.39 43.52
CA SER A 39 -52.21 4.36 44.63
C SER A 39 -50.76 4.46 44.14
N ASP A 40 -49.89 4.99 44.99
CA ASP A 40 -48.46 5.08 44.70
C ASP A 40 -47.83 3.71 44.41
N ASP A 41 -48.23 2.66 45.12
CA ASP A 41 -47.83 1.27 44.86
C ASP A 41 -48.20 0.81 43.45
N SER A 42 -49.35 1.23 42.92
CA SER A 42 -49.78 0.85 41.58
C SER A 42 -48.94 1.55 40.52
N ILE A 43 -48.66 2.83 40.74
CA ILE A 43 -47.80 3.64 39.85
C ILE A 43 -46.37 3.10 39.84
N GLU A 44 -45.83 2.74 41.01
CA GLU A 44 -44.50 2.16 41.13
C GLU A 44 -44.39 0.80 40.42
N LYS A 45 -45.42 -0.05 40.53
CA LYS A 45 -45.47 -1.31 39.76
C LYS A 45 -45.45 -1.07 38.25
N PHE A 46 -46.20 -0.09 37.76
CA PHE A 46 -46.17 0.30 36.33
C PHE A 46 -44.80 0.81 35.90
N TYR A 47 -44.19 1.68 36.71
CA TYR A 47 -42.85 2.19 36.43
C TYR A 47 -41.81 1.07 36.38
N ASN A 48 -41.84 0.14 37.34
CA ASN A 48 -40.94 -1.00 37.37
C ASN A 48 -41.13 -1.93 36.16
N LEU A 49 -42.37 -2.13 35.72
CA LEU A 49 -42.66 -2.91 34.51
C LEU A 49 -42.12 -2.21 33.25
N TYR A 50 -42.27 -0.88 33.17
CA TYR A 50 -41.74 -0.07 32.07
C TYR A 50 -40.21 -0.08 32.05
N LYS A 51 -39.58 0.04 33.23
CA LYS A 51 -38.13 -0.04 33.42
C LYS A 51 -37.57 -1.40 32.99
N ALA A 52 -38.23 -2.49 33.36
CA ALA A 52 -37.84 -3.82 32.92
C ALA A 52 -37.87 -3.94 31.39
N LYS A 53 -38.93 -3.41 30.76
CA LYS A 53 -39.08 -3.40 29.31
C LYS A 53 -38.00 -2.56 28.61
N ASP A 54 -37.68 -1.39 29.15
CA ASP A 54 -36.60 -0.52 28.66
C ASP A 54 -35.24 -1.22 28.73
N ILE A 55 -34.94 -1.94 29.83
CA ILE A 55 -33.71 -2.72 29.96
C ILE A 55 -33.63 -3.81 28.89
N THR A 56 -34.70 -4.57 28.69
CA THR A 56 -34.76 -5.61 27.65
C THR A 56 -34.56 -5.00 26.26
N TYR A 57 -35.28 -3.92 25.96
CA TYR A 57 -35.18 -3.23 24.67
C TYR A 57 -33.78 -2.65 24.42
N GLY A 58 -33.16 -2.05 25.42
CA GLY A 58 -31.79 -1.54 25.35
C GLY A 58 -30.77 -2.65 25.09
N ASN A 59 -30.93 -3.80 25.75
CA ASN A 59 -30.07 -4.96 25.53
C ASN A 59 -30.23 -5.54 24.12
N ASP A 60 -31.47 -5.65 23.62
CA ASP A 60 -31.75 -6.13 22.26
C ASP A 60 -31.17 -5.19 21.20
N LEU A 61 -31.34 -3.87 21.36
CA LEU A 61 -30.73 -2.87 20.48
C LEU A 61 -29.20 -2.97 20.50
N ARG A 62 -28.58 -3.05 21.68
CA ARG A 62 -27.13 -3.21 21.79
C ARG A 62 -26.65 -4.48 21.08
N ARG A 63 -27.37 -5.59 21.24
CA ARG A 63 -27.04 -6.85 20.54
C ARG A 63 -27.13 -6.65 19.02
N ASN A 64 -28.21 -6.06 18.52
CA ASN A 64 -28.41 -5.86 17.08
C ASN A 64 -27.35 -4.94 16.48
N ILE A 65 -26.97 -3.88 17.19
CA ILE A 65 -25.90 -2.99 16.75
C ILE A 65 -24.58 -3.73 16.73
N ASN A 66 -24.21 -4.46 17.79
CA ASN A 66 -22.95 -5.20 17.83
C ASN A 66 -22.89 -6.28 16.73
N GLN A 67 -24.01 -6.93 16.44
CA GLN A 67 -24.14 -7.88 15.32
C GLN A 67 -23.91 -7.24 13.95
N LEU A 68 -24.12 -5.92 13.82
CA LEU A 68 -23.92 -5.19 12.58
C LEU A 68 -22.51 -4.59 12.50
N VAL A 69 -22.02 -4.02 13.61
CA VAL A 69 -20.73 -3.31 13.66
C VAL A 69 -19.53 -4.26 13.56
N GLU A 70 -19.55 -5.42 14.23
CA GLU A 70 -18.40 -6.33 14.22
C GLU A 70 -18.09 -6.87 12.81
N PRO A 71 -19.06 -7.40 12.05
CA PRO A 71 -18.79 -7.86 10.68
C PRO A 71 -18.35 -6.74 9.74
N LEU A 72 -18.90 -5.52 9.92
CA LEU A 72 -18.49 -4.34 9.15
C LEU A 72 -17.03 -3.97 9.45
N ARG A 73 -16.60 -4.10 10.70
CA ARG A 73 -15.23 -3.84 11.11
C ARG A 73 -14.27 -4.86 10.51
N GLU A 74 -14.64 -6.13 10.54
CA GLU A 74 -13.87 -7.22 9.91
C GLU A 74 -13.75 -7.02 8.41
N THR A 75 -14.86 -6.73 7.72
CA THR A 75 -14.90 -6.49 6.27
C THR A 75 -14.00 -5.31 5.90
N ASN A 76 -14.12 -4.17 6.60
CA ASN A 76 -13.27 -3.01 6.37
C ASN A 76 -11.79 -3.32 6.60
N LEU A 77 -11.46 -4.12 7.62
CA LEU A 77 -10.08 -4.54 7.89
C LEU A 77 -9.53 -5.41 6.76
N GLU A 78 -10.34 -6.31 6.22
CA GLU A 78 -9.93 -7.18 5.13
C GLU A 78 -9.77 -6.40 3.82
N ASP A 79 -10.68 -5.48 3.52
CA ASP A 79 -10.55 -4.55 2.40
C ASP A 79 -9.27 -3.69 2.52
N LEU A 80 -8.96 -3.20 3.73
CA LEU A 80 -7.73 -2.46 4.01
C LEU A 80 -6.47 -3.32 3.77
N LYS A 81 -6.45 -4.56 4.26
CA LYS A 81 -5.34 -5.49 4.02
C LYS A 81 -5.17 -5.78 2.54
N GLN A 82 -6.27 -6.01 1.82
CA GLN A 82 -6.22 -6.33 0.40
C GLN A 82 -5.75 -5.14 -0.42
N ASN A 83 -6.23 -3.93 -0.11
CA ASN A 83 -5.74 -2.71 -0.74
C ASN A 83 -4.25 -2.48 -0.45
N GLN A 84 -3.82 -2.71 0.79
CA GLN A 84 -2.42 -2.61 1.16
C GLN A 84 -1.57 -3.64 0.41
N SER A 85 -2.02 -4.89 0.33
CA SER A 85 -1.35 -5.98 -0.39
C SER A 85 -1.24 -5.66 -1.88
N ASN A 86 -2.30 -5.15 -2.51
CA ASN A 86 -2.29 -4.75 -3.93
C ASN A 86 -1.34 -3.57 -4.19
N SER A 87 -1.18 -2.67 -3.23
CA SER A 87 -0.26 -1.52 -3.33
C SER A 87 1.19 -1.84 -2.96
N SER A 88 1.45 -3.02 -2.39
CA SER A 88 2.77 -3.42 -1.90
C SER A 88 3.32 -4.54 -2.78
N TYR A 89 4.48 -4.31 -3.40
CA TYR A 89 5.18 -5.41 -4.06
C TYR A 89 5.73 -6.37 -3.02
N SER A 90 5.48 -7.67 -3.19
CA SER A 90 6.09 -8.66 -2.34
C SER A 90 7.60 -8.70 -2.62
N LEU A 91 8.39 -8.95 -1.58
CA LEU A 91 9.83 -9.22 -1.72
C LEU A 91 10.08 -10.37 -2.70
N GLU A 92 9.16 -11.34 -2.74
CA GLU A 92 9.22 -12.50 -3.62
C GLU A 92 9.05 -12.10 -5.09
N ASP A 93 8.09 -11.22 -5.41
CA ASP A 93 7.92 -10.66 -6.76
C ASP A 93 9.13 -9.83 -7.19
N MET A 94 9.69 -9.06 -6.26
CA MET A 94 10.89 -8.27 -6.51
C MET A 94 12.11 -9.16 -6.81
N ILE A 95 12.29 -10.23 -6.04
CA ILE A 95 13.36 -11.23 -6.24
C ILE A 95 13.19 -11.92 -7.59
N ILE A 96 11.98 -12.37 -7.94
CA ILE A 96 11.69 -12.97 -9.25
C ILE A 96 12.00 -11.97 -10.37
N GLY A 97 11.63 -10.70 -10.20
CA GLY A 97 11.97 -9.63 -11.13
C GLY A 97 13.48 -9.48 -11.31
N LEU A 98 14.25 -9.47 -10.21
CA LEU A 98 15.71 -9.36 -10.24
C LEU A 98 16.37 -10.56 -10.94
N TYR A 99 15.89 -11.78 -10.72
CA TYR A 99 16.39 -12.96 -11.44
C TYR A 99 16.14 -12.85 -12.95
N LYS A 100 14.96 -12.38 -13.37
CA LYS A 100 14.65 -12.16 -14.80
C LYS A 100 15.55 -11.08 -15.42
N VAL A 101 15.80 -9.99 -14.70
CA VAL A 101 16.73 -8.94 -15.14
C VAL A 101 18.15 -9.50 -15.26
N GLY A 102 18.60 -10.30 -14.28
CA GLY A 102 19.89 -10.98 -14.31
C GLY A 102 20.05 -11.87 -15.54
N ALA A 103 19.07 -12.72 -15.83
CA ALA A 103 19.07 -13.60 -17.01
C ALA A 103 19.10 -12.80 -18.32
N LEU A 104 18.39 -11.67 -18.40
CA LEU A 104 18.41 -10.79 -19.56
C LEU A 104 19.80 -10.14 -19.75
N LEU A 105 20.43 -9.68 -18.66
CA LEU A 105 21.77 -9.09 -18.69
C LEU A 105 22.83 -10.11 -19.10
N GLU A 106 22.74 -11.34 -18.61
CA GLU A 106 23.61 -12.44 -19.01
C GLU A 106 23.45 -12.75 -20.50
N THR A 107 22.21 -12.88 -20.98
CA THR A 107 21.92 -13.10 -22.40
C THR A 107 22.53 -12.00 -23.26
N ARG A 108 22.36 -10.74 -22.86
CA ARG A 108 22.87 -9.60 -23.62
C ARG A 108 24.40 -9.54 -23.62
N THR A 109 25.03 -9.87 -22.50
CA THR A 109 26.49 -10.00 -22.37
C THR A 109 27.02 -11.08 -23.30
N ASN A 110 26.37 -12.25 -23.33
CA ASN A 110 26.77 -13.35 -24.20
C ASN A 110 26.66 -12.99 -25.69
N VAL A 111 25.60 -12.28 -26.09
CA VAL A 111 25.46 -11.78 -27.47
C VAL A 111 26.57 -10.79 -27.83
N ILE A 112 26.91 -9.88 -26.91
CA ILE A 112 28.00 -8.92 -27.13
C ILE A 112 29.34 -9.64 -27.25
N ASN A 113 29.63 -10.59 -26.36
CA ASN A 113 30.86 -11.38 -26.40
C ASN A 113 30.97 -12.15 -27.72
N GLY A 114 29.89 -12.80 -28.17
CA GLY A 114 29.87 -13.48 -29.46
C GLY A 114 30.18 -12.54 -30.64
N ARG A 115 29.62 -11.32 -30.63
CA ARG A 115 29.94 -10.32 -31.66
C ARG A 115 31.39 -9.84 -31.61
N ILE A 116 31.96 -9.67 -30.41
CA ILE A 116 33.37 -9.30 -30.26
C ILE A 116 34.26 -10.41 -30.84
N GLU A 117 33.94 -11.68 -30.57
CA GLU A 117 34.67 -12.82 -31.12
C GLU A 117 34.57 -12.87 -32.65
N GLU A 118 33.39 -12.63 -33.21
CA GLU A 118 33.18 -12.53 -34.66
C GLU A 118 34.05 -11.42 -35.30
N GLU A 119 34.02 -10.20 -34.73
CA GLU A 119 34.83 -9.07 -35.22
C GLU A 119 36.34 -9.33 -35.10
N ILE A 120 36.78 -10.06 -34.06
CA ILE A 120 38.18 -10.48 -33.91
C ILE A 120 38.58 -11.42 -35.06
N GLU A 121 37.72 -12.38 -35.42
CA GLU A 121 38.02 -13.30 -36.53
C GLU A 121 38.04 -12.57 -37.89
N VAL A 122 37.15 -11.61 -38.11
CA VAL A 122 37.18 -10.73 -39.29
C VAL A 122 38.49 -9.96 -39.33
N LEU A 123 38.91 -9.38 -38.20
CA LEU A 123 40.15 -8.61 -38.09
C LEU A 123 41.40 -9.48 -38.34
N LYS A 124 41.45 -10.70 -37.78
CA LYS A 124 42.51 -11.67 -38.08
C LYS A 124 42.55 -12.02 -39.58
N GLY A 125 41.39 -12.23 -40.19
CA GLY A 125 41.26 -12.46 -41.63
C GLY A 125 41.82 -11.29 -42.44
N PHE A 126 41.48 -10.06 -42.05
CA PHE A 126 42.02 -8.84 -42.67
C PHE A 126 43.54 -8.75 -42.56
N TYR A 127 44.12 -8.96 -41.37
CA TYR A 127 45.57 -8.96 -41.18
C TYR A 127 46.29 -10.02 -42.01
N LYS A 128 45.70 -11.22 -42.13
CA LYS A 128 46.21 -12.29 -42.99
C LYS A 128 46.22 -11.91 -44.46
N VAL A 129 45.18 -11.24 -44.96
CA VAL A 129 45.09 -10.75 -46.36
C VAL A 129 46.06 -9.59 -46.60
N ALA A 130 46.28 -8.73 -45.59
CA ALA A 130 47.21 -7.61 -45.65
C ALA A 130 48.69 -8.03 -45.57
N GLY A 131 49.00 -9.32 -45.42
CA GLY A 131 50.37 -9.84 -45.35
C GLY A 131 51.10 -9.50 -44.04
N VAL A 132 50.35 -9.21 -42.97
CA VAL A 132 50.89 -8.92 -41.64
C VAL A 132 50.98 -10.21 -40.84
N ASP A 133 52.16 -10.54 -40.33
CA ASP A 133 52.44 -11.81 -39.66
C ASP A 133 51.61 -11.96 -38.38
N SER A 134 50.88 -13.07 -38.22
CA SER A 134 49.86 -13.26 -37.15
C SER A 134 50.43 -13.36 -35.74
N ASN A 135 51.76 -13.41 -35.60
CA ASN A 135 52.47 -13.29 -34.31
C ASN A 135 52.66 -11.83 -33.86
N SER A 136 52.23 -10.86 -34.67
CA SER A 136 52.24 -9.43 -34.36
C SER A 136 50.88 -8.90 -33.89
N ILE A 137 49.92 -9.78 -33.58
CA ILE A 137 48.63 -9.38 -32.97
C ILE A 137 48.98 -8.62 -31.68
N PRO A 138 48.70 -7.31 -31.60
CA PRO A 138 49.06 -6.53 -30.43
C PRO A 138 48.25 -7.07 -29.24
N SER A 139 48.90 -7.34 -28.12
CA SER A 139 48.22 -7.67 -26.86
C SER A 139 47.08 -6.68 -26.60
N ASN A 140 46.01 -7.11 -25.91
CA ASN A 140 44.88 -6.24 -25.53
C ASN A 140 45.33 -4.86 -25.00
N ARG A 141 46.48 -4.82 -24.29
CA ARG A 141 47.09 -3.59 -23.78
C ARG A 141 47.54 -2.63 -24.88
N ASN A 142 48.11 -3.14 -25.97
CA ASN A 142 48.58 -2.36 -27.10
C ASN A 142 47.42 -1.85 -27.95
N ILE A 143 46.35 -2.65 -28.11
CA ILE A 143 45.12 -2.21 -28.81
C ILE A 143 44.44 -1.09 -28.01
N LEU A 144 44.32 -1.23 -26.69
CA LEU A 144 43.79 -0.18 -25.81
C LEU A 144 44.64 1.09 -25.87
N GLN A 145 45.97 0.99 -25.85
CA GLN A 145 46.87 2.14 -25.98
C GLN A 145 46.73 2.83 -27.34
N MET A 146 46.53 2.05 -28.42
CA MET A 146 46.33 2.60 -29.75
C MET A 146 44.98 3.32 -29.85
N LEU A 147 43.91 2.76 -29.25
CA LEU A 147 42.60 3.41 -29.16
C LEU A 147 42.63 4.68 -28.30
N GLU A 148 43.36 4.70 -27.19
CA GLU A 148 43.56 5.92 -26.38
C GLU A 148 44.34 6.99 -27.16
N ASN A 149 45.38 6.61 -27.90
CA ASN A 149 46.09 7.56 -28.76
C ASN A 149 45.21 8.11 -29.87
N TYR A 150 44.37 7.27 -30.51
CA TYR A 150 43.40 7.76 -31.48
C TYR A 150 42.35 8.67 -30.86
N ARG A 151 41.90 8.40 -29.62
CA ARG A 151 41.00 9.30 -28.89
C ARG A 151 41.66 10.67 -28.68
N CYS A 152 42.90 10.71 -28.18
CA CYS A 152 43.62 11.97 -27.97
C CYS A 152 43.81 12.75 -29.29
N ILE A 153 44.13 12.07 -30.39
CA ILE A 153 44.29 12.73 -31.69
C ILE A 153 42.96 13.31 -32.19
N LEU A 154 41.84 12.58 -31.98
CA LEU A 154 40.52 13.07 -32.36
C LEU A 154 40.07 14.25 -31.49
N GLU A 155 40.36 14.23 -30.19
CA GLU A 155 40.12 15.35 -29.27
C GLU A 155 40.97 16.58 -29.67
N GLU A 156 42.24 16.40 -30.05
CA GLU A 156 43.10 17.47 -30.55
C GLU A 156 42.65 18.04 -31.92
N LEU A 157 41.99 17.23 -32.75
CA LEU A 157 41.44 17.67 -34.03
C LEU A 157 40.14 18.47 -33.83
N ASP A 158 39.30 18.07 -32.89
CA ASP A 158 38.06 18.78 -32.51
C ASP A 158 38.38 20.17 -31.90
N ASP A 159 39.45 20.25 -31.09
CA ASP A 159 39.95 21.52 -30.55
C ASP A 159 40.51 22.46 -31.64
N LYS A 160 41.06 21.92 -32.75
CA LYS A 160 41.59 22.71 -33.87
C LYS A 160 40.51 23.22 -34.81
N ASP A 161 39.44 22.44 -35.04
CA ASP A 161 38.27 22.91 -35.80
C ASP A 161 37.52 24.04 -35.07
N THR A 162 37.59 24.05 -33.74
CA THR A 162 37.00 25.12 -32.91
C THR A 162 37.80 26.44 -32.99
N GLN A 163 39.11 26.38 -33.27
CA GLN A 163 39.97 27.56 -33.40
C GLN A 163 40.01 28.17 -34.82
N GLN A 164 39.64 27.42 -35.86
CA GLN A 164 39.57 27.93 -37.24
C GLN A 164 38.24 28.61 -37.62
N GLN A 165 37.23 28.61 -36.74
CA GLN A 165 35.98 29.37 -36.94
C GLN A 165 35.95 30.73 -36.24
N VAL A 166 37.04 31.12 -35.57
CA VAL A 166 37.19 32.44 -34.92
C VAL A 166 38.48 33.11 -35.41
N ASP A 167 38.53 33.43 -36.70
CA ASP A 167 39.34 34.52 -37.27
C ASP A 167 38.72 35.00 -38.60
#